data_AF-A0A0V1EPI9-F1
#
_entry.id   AF-A0A0V1EPI9-F1
#
_cell.length_a   1.000
_cell.length_b   1.000
_cell.length_c   1.000
_cell.angle_alpha   90.00
_cell.angle_beta   90.00
_cell.angle_gamma   90.00
#
_symmetry.space_group_name_H-M   'P 1'
#
loop_
_entity.id
_entity.type
_entity.pdbx_description
1 polymer ?
#
loop_
_entity_poly.entity_id
_entity_poly.type
_entity_poly.pdbx_seq_one_letter_code
_entity_poly.pdbx_strand_id
1 'polypeptide(L)'
;MAESSTETTLHVRPYCIHGPCLKFCRKRKNRKIFFFACSVCRDRKKCSFYWPVEKKFPKRKVVDMKKKIQMQRRFKPVEAYRRLCKVKQNEQDRQFCFTCGQFVLPEERSKHAQHKLKFNITNRLLNRPCMWLTASNSAKKEAQYWFSDRSAKFLAKLPVQLSFDHVLCIGTPRVHEELLQLFKSKASVKSFLLDYDERFEQFWPPSRCAQYNLFANYVFTKTGRNYLKKFLKKSTKLLIIVDPPFGGLTSAIGKSLISLQKIFHKLHTNDTSDVTPECEIIWIFPYFMEKKIIQACPNLKMLDYIIEYKNHPNFKANKSPIRIFTSLSPTDVVLPTNDARYRFCPICNKFVIKTNLHCKICNSCTSKNGRPYNHCISCNRCVKLTFTHCETCGRCHLPNRCH
;
A
#
# COMPACT_ATOMS: atom_id res chain seq x y z
N MET A 1 -33.06 -31.00 33.56
CA MET A 1 -31.69 -30.65 33.98
C MET A 1 -30.98 -30.03 32.79
N ALA A 2 -30.51 -28.79 32.95
CA ALA A 2 -30.02 -27.96 31.87
C ALA A 2 -28.63 -28.39 31.40
N GLU A 3 -28.51 -28.79 30.14
CA GLU A 3 -27.22 -28.92 29.47
C GLU A 3 -26.74 -27.52 29.09
N SER A 4 -25.71 -27.07 29.81
CA SER A 4 -25.04 -25.80 29.57
C SER A 4 -24.34 -25.85 28.21
N SER A 5 -24.84 -25.03 27.28
CA SER A 5 -24.15 -24.69 26.05
C SER A 5 -22.82 -24.01 26.39
N THR A 6 -21.72 -24.69 26.09
CA THR A 6 -20.38 -24.11 26.15
C THR A 6 -20.21 -23.13 24.99
N GLU A 7 -20.69 -21.89 25.18
CA GLU A 7 -20.32 -20.75 24.36
C GLU A 7 -18.79 -20.64 24.34
N THR A 8 -18.19 -21.02 23.21
CA THR A 8 -16.79 -20.74 22.92
C THR A 8 -16.61 -19.22 22.88
N THR A 9 -16.22 -18.64 24.01
CA THR A 9 -16.14 -17.17 24.18
C THR A 9 -15.03 -16.59 23.31
N LEU A 10 -15.38 -16.22 22.07
CA LEU A 10 -14.47 -15.59 21.11
C LEU A 10 -13.86 -14.31 21.72
N HIS A 11 -12.55 -14.32 21.99
CA HIS A 11 -11.80 -13.13 22.36
C HIS A 11 -11.94 -12.06 21.26
N VAL A 12 -12.61 -10.95 21.58
CA VAL A 12 -12.81 -9.87 20.61
C VAL A 12 -11.58 -8.99 20.54
N ARG A 13 -11.07 -8.78 19.32
CA ARG A 13 -9.91 -7.93 19.05
C ARG A 13 -10.17 -6.49 19.53
N PRO A 14 -9.27 -5.85 20.29
CA PRO A 14 -9.46 -4.47 20.72
C PRO A 14 -9.54 -3.47 19.56
N TYR A 15 -10.28 -2.37 19.77
CA TYR A 15 -10.52 -1.31 18.77
C TYR A 15 -10.14 0.07 19.30
N CYS A 16 -9.56 0.89 18.42
CA CYS A 16 -9.41 2.33 18.60
C CYS A 16 -10.13 3.06 17.45
N ILE A 17 -10.07 4.41 17.42
CA ILE A 17 -10.68 5.23 16.37
C ILE A 17 -10.10 4.96 14.96
N HIS A 18 -8.95 4.28 14.87
CA HIS A 18 -8.32 3.90 13.61
C HIS A 18 -8.66 2.46 13.18
N GLY A 19 -9.62 1.81 13.86
CA GLY A 19 -10.04 0.43 13.62
C GLY A 19 -9.38 -0.59 14.57
N PRO A 20 -9.31 -1.87 14.16
CA PRO A 20 -8.75 -2.93 15.00
C PRO A 20 -7.28 -2.70 15.36
N CYS A 21 -6.94 -2.92 16.62
CA CYS A 21 -5.60 -2.76 17.18
C CYS A 21 -4.70 -3.96 16.87
N LEU A 22 -3.38 -3.78 16.89
CA LEU A 22 -2.41 -4.87 16.73
C LEU A 22 -1.87 -5.32 18.09
N LYS A 23 -1.54 -6.60 18.22
CA LYS A 23 -0.81 -7.15 19.38
C LYS A 23 0.68 -6.86 19.19
N PHE A 24 1.30 -6.28 20.20
CA PHE A 24 2.71 -5.97 20.29
C PHE A 24 3.35 -6.74 21.45
N CYS A 25 4.67 -6.89 21.39
CA CYS A 25 5.49 -7.43 22.46
C CYS A 25 6.61 -6.43 22.75
N ARG A 26 6.81 -6.11 24.03
CA ARG A 26 7.96 -5.32 24.50
C ARG A 26 8.74 -6.15 25.53
N LYS A 27 10.08 -6.17 25.38
CA LYS A 27 10.97 -6.74 26.41
C LYS A 27 11.21 -5.68 27.50
N ARG A 28 11.04 -6.06 28.77
CA ARG A 28 11.37 -5.24 29.94
C ARG A 28 11.96 -6.15 31.01
N LYS A 29 13.18 -5.88 31.51
CA LYS A 29 13.86 -6.64 32.57
C LYS A 29 13.72 -8.17 32.39
N ASN A 30 14.16 -8.69 31.23
CA ASN A 30 14.03 -10.10 30.80
C ASN A 30 12.62 -10.70 30.68
N ARG A 31 11.54 -9.95 30.90
CA ARG A 31 10.16 -10.41 30.69
C ARG A 31 9.58 -9.85 29.39
N LYS A 32 8.76 -10.64 28.70
CA LYS A 32 7.97 -10.22 27.53
C LYS A 32 6.61 -9.74 28.00
N ILE A 33 6.28 -8.49 27.73
CA ILE A 33 4.96 -7.91 28.01
C ILE A 33 4.20 -7.81 26.69
N PHE A 34 3.00 -8.37 26.65
CA PHE A 34 2.14 -8.34 25.47
C PHE A 34 0.97 -7.37 25.67
N PHE A 35 0.70 -6.55 24.67
CA PHE A 35 -0.37 -5.56 24.74
C PHE A 35 -0.92 -5.27 23.35
N PHE A 36 -2.14 -4.75 23.28
CA PHE A 36 -2.71 -4.19 22.08
C PHE A 36 -2.49 -2.68 22.02
N ALA A 37 -2.12 -2.18 20.84
CA ALA A 37 -1.99 -0.76 20.56
C ALA A 37 -2.51 -0.43 19.15
N CYS A 38 -2.64 0.86 18.86
CA CYS A 38 -3.10 1.36 17.57
C CYS A 38 -2.30 0.74 16.41
N SER A 39 -3.01 0.35 15.35
CA SER A 39 -2.42 -0.30 14.18
C SER A 39 -1.83 0.70 13.17
N VAL A 40 -2.33 1.94 13.15
CA VAL A 40 -1.93 2.97 12.18
C VAL A 40 -0.97 3.97 12.78
N CYS A 41 -1.29 4.48 13.97
CA CYS A 41 -0.54 5.58 14.60
C CYS A 41 0.34 5.06 15.73
N ARG A 42 1.66 5.20 15.57
CA ARG A 42 2.63 4.79 16.60
C ARG A 42 2.87 5.85 17.67
N ASP A 43 2.55 7.10 17.37
CA ASP A 43 2.70 8.19 18.32
C ASP A 43 1.58 8.11 19.37
N ARG A 44 1.96 7.81 20.62
CA ARG A 44 1.00 7.70 21.73
C ARG A 44 0.34 9.03 22.09
N LYS A 45 0.91 10.17 21.68
CA LYS A 45 0.28 11.49 21.83
C LYS A 45 -0.91 11.65 20.87
N LYS A 46 -0.83 11.06 19.68
CA LYS A 46 -1.90 11.10 18.67
C LYS A 46 -2.93 9.98 18.86
N CYS A 47 -2.50 8.80 19.33
CA CYS A 47 -3.40 7.72 19.72
C CYS A 47 -2.87 7.00 20.96
N SER A 48 -3.44 7.32 22.12
CA SER A 48 -3.00 6.78 23.42
C SER A 48 -3.48 5.34 23.70
N PHE A 49 -4.19 4.71 22.75
CA PHE A 49 -4.81 3.41 22.96
C PHE A 49 -3.80 2.35 23.41
N TYR A 50 -4.11 1.69 24.53
CA TYR A 50 -3.35 0.59 25.10
C TYR A 50 -4.32 -0.38 25.78
N TRP A 51 -4.12 -1.68 25.58
CA TRP A 51 -4.89 -2.70 26.28
C TRP A 51 -4.03 -3.93 26.59
N PRO A 52 -3.88 -4.35 27.86
CA PRO A 52 -3.15 -5.58 28.21
C PRO A 52 -3.77 -6.81 27.55
N VAL A 53 -2.96 -7.77 27.10
CA VAL A 53 -3.47 -9.00 26.45
C VAL A 53 -4.19 -9.91 27.46
N GLU A 54 -3.82 -9.80 28.73
CA GLU A 54 -4.35 -10.56 29.86
C GLU A 54 -5.78 -10.15 30.21
N LYS A 55 -6.21 -8.94 29.81
CA LYS A 55 -7.56 -8.43 30.08
C LYS A 55 -8.48 -8.67 28.88
N LYS A 56 -9.65 -9.30 29.11
CA LYS A 56 -10.68 -9.44 28.06
C LYS A 56 -11.18 -8.06 27.62
N PHE A 57 -11.24 -7.82 26.30
CA PHE A 57 -11.75 -6.57 25.75
C PHE A 57 -13.29 -6.64 25.61
N PRO A 58 -14.06 -5.72 26.22
CA PRO A 58 -15.52 -5.79 26.17
C PRO A 58 -16.09 -5.61 24.77
N LYS A 59 -17.06 -6.48 24.38
CA LYS A 59 -17.80 -6.37 23.11
C LYS A 59 -18.45 -4.99 22.93
N ARG A 60 -19.04 -4.44 23.99
CA ARG A 60 -19.68 -3.10 23.99
C ARG A 60 -18.70 -2.00 23.55
N LYS A 61 -17.45 -2.02 24.03
CA LYS A 61 -16.42 -1.04 23.62
C LYS A 61 -16.11 -1.10 22.11
N VAL A 62 -16.24 -2.26 21.48
CA VAL A 62 -16.08 -2.37 20.01
C VAL A 62 -17.24 -1.70 19.29
N VAL A 63 -18.48 -1.91 19.76
CA VAL A 63 -19.67 -1.28 19.19
C VAL A 63 -19.59 0.24 19.33
N ASP A 64 -19.28 0.73 20.52
CA ASP A 64 -19.14 2.16 20.80
C ASP A 64 -18.04 2.80 19.95
N MET A 65 -16.89 2.12 19.80
CA MET A 65 -15.81 2.62 18.97
C MET A 65 -16.21 2.66 17.49
N LYS A 66 -16.91 1.64 16.97
CA LYS A 66 -17.43 1.65 15.59
C LYS A 66 -18.44 2.79 15.37
N LYS A 67 -19.31 3.08 16.34
CA LYS A 67 -20.21 4.23 16.30
C LYS A 67 -19.42 5.54 16.25
N LYS A 68 -18.42 5.70 17.12
CA LYS A 68 -17.54 6.87 17.15
C LYS A 68 -16.81 7.09 15.82
N ILE A 69 -16.22 6.02 15.25
CA ILE A 69 -15.60 6.05 13.93
C ILE A 69 -16.60 6.55 12.88
N GLN A 70 -17.83 6.03 12.89
CA GLN A 70 -18.85 6.40 11.92
C GLN A 70 -19.28 7.87 12.05
N MET A 71 -19.34 8.41 13.28
CA MET A 71 -19.65 9.82 13.55
C MET A 71 -18.51 10.77 13.19
N GLN A 72 -17.25 10.30 13.24
CA GLN A 72 -16.07 11.11 12.90
C GLN A 72 -15.86 11.25 11.38
N ARG A 73 -16.53 10.42 10.57
CA ARG A 73 -16.46 10.55 9.11
C ARG A 73 -17.12 11.83 8.67
N ARG A 74 -16.52 12.49 7.68
CA ARG A 74 -17.14 13.64 7.00
C ARG A 74 -18.44 13.27 6.31
N PHE A 75 -18.41 12.17 5.55
CA PHE A 75 -19.54 11.71 4.75
C PHE A 75 -19.65 10.19 4.77
N LYS A 76 -20.86 9.69 4.55
CA LYS A 76 -21.05 8.30 4.13
C LYS A 76 -20.60 8.16 2.66
N PRO A 77 -20.08 7.00 2.21
CA PRO A 77 -19.55 6.86 0.84
C PRO A 77 -20.54 7.25 -0.28
N VAL A 78 -21.83 6.92 -0.12
CA VAL A 78 -22.87 7.27 -1.11
C VAL A 78 -23.13 8.77 -1.13
N GLU A 79 -23.09 9.41 0.04
CA GLU A 79 -23.27 10.85 0.19
C GLU A 79 -22.10 11.64 -0.40
N ALA A 80 -20.86 11.18 -0.15
CA ALA A 80 -19.66 11.73 -0.76
C ALA A 80 -19.75 11.71 -2.30
N TYR A 81 -20.27 10.62 -2.87
CA TYR A 81 -20.48 10.52 -4.32
C TYR A 81 -21.61 11.43 -4.82
N ARG A 82 -22.75 11.51 -4.12
CA ARG A 82 -23.82 12.47 -4.47
C ARG A 82 -23.31 13.91 -4.47
N ARG A 83 -22.48 14.26 -3.48
CA ARG A 83 -21.81 15.56 -3.40
C ARG A 83 -20.92 15.81 -4.61
N LEU A 84 -20.11 14.82 -5.02
CA LEU A 84 -19.31 14.91 -6.25
C LEU A 84 -20.18 15.15 -7.50
N CYS A 85 -21.35 14.50 -7.61
CA CYS A 85 -22.27 14.74 -8.73
C CYS A 85 -22.74 16.20 -8.77
N LYS A 86 -23.14 16.78 -7.63
CA LYS A 86 -23.49 18.21 -7.53
C LYS A 86 -22.31 19.12 -7.89
N VAL A 87 -21.11 18.81 -7.41
CA VAL A 87 -19.88 19.55 -7.76
C VAL A 87 -19.63 19.51 -9.27
N LYS A 88 -19.83 18.35 -9.90
CA LYS A 88 -19.68 18.22 -11.36
C LYS A 88 -20.70 19.05 -12.14
N GLN A 89 -21.92 19.21 -11.65
CA GLN A 89 -22.94 20.05 -12.30
C GLN A 89 -22.58 21.54 -12.26
N ASN A 90 -21.85 22.00 -11.24
CA ASN A 90 -21.44 23.39 -11.11
C ASN A 90 -20.04 23.61 -11.71
N GLU A 91 -19.88 23.56 -13.03
CA GLU A 91 -18.55 23.58 -13.68
C GLU A 91 -17.74 24.85 -13.42
N GLN A 92 -18.40 26.00 -13.35
CA GLN A 92 -17.76 27.32 -13.30
C GLN A 92 -17.31 27.71 -11.89
N ASP A 93 -17.81 27.04 -10.84
CA ASP A 93 -17.63 27.51 -9.46
C ASP A 93 -17.45 26.36 -8.47
N ARG A 94 -16.55 25.44 -8.85
CA ARG A 94 -16.15 24.30 -8.02
C ARG A 94 -15.11 24.72 -6.99
N GLN A 95 -15.41 24.43 -5.73
CA GLN A 95 -14.58 24.80 -4.60
C GLN A 95 -14.24 23.57 -3.74
N PHE A 96 -13.01 23.53 -3.21
CA PHE A 96 -12.58 22.54 -2.21
C PHE A 96 -11.95 23.25 -1.01
N CYS A 97 -12.45 22.94 0.17
CA CYS A 97 -11.92 23.45 1.42
C CYS A 97 -10.85 22.52 1.96
N PHE A 98 -9.61 22.99 2.04
CA PHE A 98 -8.49 22.25 2.64
C PHE A 98 -8.59 22.19 4.17
N THR A 99 -9.17 23.21 4.82
CA THR A 99 -9.38 23.22 6.27
C THR A 99 -10.33 22.10 6.68
N CYS A 100 -11.47 21.99 5.99
CA CYS A 100 -12.46 20.95 6.26
C CYS A 100 -12.10 19.62 5.58
N GLY A 101 -11.34 19.63 4.49
CA GLY A 101 -11.01 18.45 3.70
C GLY A 101 -12.19 17.97 2.84
N GLN A 102 -13.00 18.89 2.29
CA GLN A 102 -14.18 18.55 1.51
C GLN A 102 -14.45 19.53 0.37
N PHE A 103 -15.14 19.05 -0.68
CA PHE A 103 -15.75 19.96 -1.65
C PHE A 103 -16.76 20.88 -0.96
N VAL A 104 -16.95 22.09 -1.46
CA VAL A 104 -17.93 23.08 -0.93
C VAL A 104 -19.04 23.23 -1.96
N LEU A 105 -20.29 23.01 -1.52
CA LEU A 105 -21.47 23.26 -2.34
C LEU A 105 -21.89 24.74 -2.23
N PRO A 106 -22.63 25.29 -3.21
CA PRO A 106 -23.07 26.68 -3.20
C PRO A 106 -23.72 27.12 -1.89
N GLU A 107 -24.62 26.29 -1.36
CA GLU A 107 -25.37 26.52 -0.12
C GLU A 107 -24.51 26.53 1.16
N GLU A 108 -23.25 26.11 1.09
CA GLU A 108 -22.36 26.02 2.26
C GLU A 108 -21.28 27.10 2.30
N ARG A 109 -21.14 27.93 1.26
CA ARG A 109 -20.00 28.84 1.08
C ARG A 109 -19.78 29.81 2.23
N SER A 110 -20.85 30.33 2.84
CA SER A 110 -20.77 31.23 4.00
C SER A 110 -20.00 30.60 5.16
N LYS A 111 -20.18 29.29 5.40
CA LYS A 111 -19.47 28.52 6.44
C LYS A 111 -17.99 28.30 6.12
N HIS A 112 -17.57 28.63 4.91
CA HIS A 112 -16.22 28.40 4.41
C HIS A 112 -15.47 29.69 4.03
N ALA A 113 -16.06 30.87 4.26
CA ALA A 113 -15.49 32.15 3.85
C ALA A 113 -14.06 32.40 4.39
N GLN A 114 -13.79 31.95 5.62
CA GLN A 114 -12.49 32.13 6.29
C GLN A 114 -11.59 30.88 6.21
N HIS A 115 -11.95 29.89 5.40
CA HIS A 115 -11.18 28.66 5.27
C HIS A 115 -10.18 28.71 4.11
N LYS A 116 -9.21 27.80 4.13
CA LYS A 116 -8.28 27.64 3.02
C LYS A 116 -8.96 26.94 1.85
N LEU A 117 -9.35 27.71 0.84
CA LEU A 117 -10.09 27.22 -0.32
C LEU A 117 -9.19 27.01 -1.55
N LYS A 118 -9.58 26.06 -2.40
CA LYS A 118 -9.17 25.95 -3.80
C LYS A 118 -10.38 26.22 -4.68
N PHE A 119 -10.23 27.16 -5.59
CA PHE A 119 -11.21 27.49 -6.62
C PHE A 119 -10.83 26.85 -7.97
N ASN A 120 -11.73 26.98 -8.95
CA ASN A 120 -11.50 26.63 -10.36
C ASN A 120 -11.08 25.17 -10.58
N ILE A 121 -11.79 24.23 -9.94
CA ILE A 121 -11.46 22.80 -10.01
C ILE A 121 -12.01 22.17 -11.30
N THR A 122 -11.22 22.20 -12.36
CA THR A 122 -11.59 21.62 -13.66
C THR A 122 -11.88 20.12 -13.61
N ASN A 123 -12.55 19.59 -14.64
CA ASN A 123 -12.75 18.13 -14.82
C ASN A 123 -11.42 17.35 -14.83
N ARG A 124 -10.33 17.95 -15.34
CA ARG A 124 -8.99 17.37 -15.28
C ARG A 124 -8.51 17.21 -13.84
N LEU A 125 -8.73 18.21 -12.98
CA LEU A 125 -8.35 18.17 -11.57
C LEU A 125 -9.23 17.21 -10.75
N LEU A 126 -10.54 17.15 -11.02
CA LEU A 126 -11.43 16.17 -10.37
C LEU A 126 -11.00 14.73 -10.64
N ASN A 127 -10.52 14.44 -11.85
CA ASN A 127 -10.06 13.11 -12.24
C ASN A 127 -8.60 12.80 -11.81
N ARG A 128 -7.88 13.79 -11.26
CA ARG A 128 -6.49 13.66 -10.79
C ARG A 128 -6.28 14.36 -9.44
N PRO A 129 -6.98 13.95 -8.37
CA PRO A 129 -6.84 14.56 -7.04
C PRO A 129 -5.39 14.64 -6.55
N CYS A 130 -4.53 13.64 -6.78
CA CYS A 130 -3.13 13.66 -6.35
C CYS A 130 -2.27 14.76 -6.98
N MET A 131 -2.74 15.43 -8.04
CA MET A 131 -2.03 16.58 -8.62
C MET A 131 -2.11 17.84 -7.75
N TRP A 132 -3.16 17.98 -6.93
CA TRP A 132 -3.47 19.23 -6.23
C TRP A 132 -3.93 19.06 -4.80
N LEU A 133 -4.46 17.89 -4.43
CA LEU A 133 -4.77 17.55 -3.05
C LEU A 133 -3.44 17.41 -2.29
N THR A 134 -3.30 18.19 -1.22
CA THR A 134 -2.11 18.12 -0.38
C THR A 134 -2.04 16.72 0.24
N ALA A 135 -0.87 16.09 0.14
CA ALA A 135 -0.57 14.88 0.88
C ALA A 135 -0.86 15.13 2.36
N SER A 136 -1.48 14.16 3.04
CA SER A 136 -1.71 14.29 4.48
C SER A 136 -0.35 14.38 5.19
N ASN A 137 -0.02 15.57 5.68
CA ASN A 137 1.23 15.82 6.40
C ASN A 137 1.10 15.27 7.82
N SER A 138 1.31 13.97 8.00
CA SER A 138 1.66 13.47 9.32
C SER A 138 3.17 13.68 9.51
N ALA A 139 3.54 14.51 10.49
CA ALA A 139 4.94 14.67 10.88
C ALA A 139 5.48 13.29 11.31
N LYS A 140 6.57 12.85 10.66
CA LYS A 140 7.32 11.56 10.76
C LYS A 140 7.03 10.58 9.61
N LYS A 141 7.72 9.43 9.60
CA LYS A 141 7.84 8.36 8.57
C LYS A 141 6.52 7.71 8.07
N GLU A 142 5.40 8.40 8.26
CA GLU A 142 4.01 8.07 7.96
C GLU A 142 3.41 9.05 6.93
N ALA A 143 4.23 9.93 6.33
CA ALA A 143 3.82 10.87 5.28
C ALA A 143 3.42 10.13 4.00
N GLN A 144 2.38 10.63 3.35
CA GLN A 144 1.90 10.12 2.07
C GLN A 144 2.78 10.66 0.93
N TYR A 145 3.39 9.77 0.16
CA TYR A 145 4.21 10.14 -0.99
C TYR A 145 3.49 9.79 -2.29
N TRP A 146 3.60 10.70 -3.25
CA TRP A 146 3.06 10.57 -4.58
C TRP A 146 4.14 10.05 -5.50
N PHE A 147 3.87 8.95 -6.21
CA PHE A 147 4.75 8.49 -7.28
C PHE A 147 5.08 9.61 -8.27
N SER A 148 6.21 9.52 -8.94
CA SER A 148 6.47 10.31 -10.15
C SER A 148 5.53 9.88 -11.28
N ASP A 149 5.40 10.71 -12.31
CA ASP A 149 4.59 10.38 -13.50
C ASP A 149 5.16 9.13 -14.19
N ARG A 150 6.49 8.98 -14.23
CA ARG A 150 7.18 7.82 -14.79
C ARG A 150 6.83 6.54 -14.04
N SER A 151 6.93 6.56 -12.70
CA SER A 151 6.64 5.39 -11.87
C SER A 151 5.16 5.02 -11.88
N ALA A 152 4.25 6.00 -11.80
CA ALA A 152 2.81 5.75 -11.85
C ALA A 152 2.39 5.14 -13.20
N LYS A 153 2.87 5.70 -14.33
CA LYS A 153 2.57 5.18 -15.67
C LYS A 153 3.13 3.78 -15.90
N PHE A 154 4.36 3.52 -15.43
CA PHE A 154 4.94 2.17 -15.51
C PHE A 154 4.06 1.15 -14.78
N LEU A 155 3.72 1.43 -13.52
CA LEU A 155 2.88 0.54 -12.70
C LEU A 155 1.47 0.33 -13.30
N ALA A 156 0.88 1.36 -13.90
CA ALA A 156 -0.43 1.26 -14.54
C ALA A 156 -0.42 0.48 -15.87
N LYS A 157 0.72 0.46 -16.58
CA LYS A 157 0.88 -0.30 -17.83
C LYS A 157 1.07 -1.79 -17.61
N LEU A 158 1.75 -2.19 -16.54
CA LEU A 158 2.02 -3.61 -16.23
C LEU A 158 0.76 -4.50 -16.28
N PRO A 159 -0.35 -4.17 -15.58
CA PRO A 159 -1.55 -4.99 -15.64
C PRO A 159 -2.12 -5.13 -17.05
N VAL A 160 -2.04 -4.08 -17.90
CA VAL A 160 -2.49 -4.15 -19.29
C VAL A 160 -1.61 -5.10 -20.10
N GLN A 161 -0.29 -4.99 -19.95
CA GLN A 161 0.70 -5.80 -20.68
C GLN A 161 0.63 -7.28 -20.30
N LEU A 162 0.30 -7.56 -19.04
CA LEU A 162 0.22 -8.91 -18.48
C LEU A 162 -1.23 -9.45 -18.43
N SER A 163 -2.15 -8.79 -19.15
CA SER A 163 -3.55 -9.21 -19.30
C SER A 163 -4.31 -9.41 -17.99
N PHE A 164 -4.01 -8.61 -16.96
CA PHE A 164 -4.83 -8.54 -15.75
C PHE A 164 -6.15 -7.83 -16.05
N ASP A 165 -7.25 -8.34 -15.49
CA ASP A 165 -8.56 -7.74 -15.67
C ASP A 165 -8.89 -6.69 -14.59
N HIS A 166 -8.30 -6.83 -13.39
CA HIS A 166 -8.56 -5.96 -12.26
C HIS A 166 -7.27 -5.62 -11.50
N VAL A 167 -7.24 -4.42 -10.94
CA VAL A 167 -6.17 -3.92 -10.08
C VAL A 167 -6.76 -3.40 -8.76
N LEU A 168 -6.31 -3.98 -7.66
CA LEU A 168 -6.58 -3.46 -6.32
C LEU A 168 -5.42 -2.54 -5.89
N CYS A 169 -5.65 -1.23 -5.98
CA CYS A 169 -4.70 -0.21 -5.56
C CYS A 169 -4.80 0.01 -4.04
N ILE A 170 -3.74 -0.23 -3.28
CA ILE A 170 -3.71 -0.02 -1.83
C ILE A 170 -2.69 1.07 -1.47
N GLY A 171 -3.18 2.24 -1.06
CA GLY A 171 -2.31 3.41 -0.81
C GLY A 171 -1.63 3.95 -2.08
N THR A 172 -2.14 3.60 -3.27
CA THR A 172 -1.55 3.95 -4.57
C THR A 172 -2.51 4.78 -5.44
N PRO A 173 -3.06 5.90 -4.95
CA PRO A 173 -4.08 6.68 -5.66
C PRO A 173 -3.59 7.22 -7.01
N ARG A 174 -2.29 7.54 -7.16
CA ARG A 174 -1.72 7.92 -8.47
C ARG A 174 -1.76 6.80 -9.51
N VAL A 175 -1.58 5.55 -9.10
CA VAL A 175 -1.71 4.41 -10.02
C VAL A 175 -3.18 4.22 -10.40
N HIS A 176 -4.09 4.37 -9.43
CA HIS A 176 -5.53 4.35 -9.69
C HIS A 176 -5.94 5.42 -10.70
N GLU A 177 -5.46 6.67 -10.56
CA GLU A 177 -5.69 7.75 -11.52
C GLU A 177 -5.22 7.40 -12.94
N GLU A 178 -4.00 6.88 -13.09
CA GLU A 178 -3.46 6.50 -14.40
C GLU A 178 -4.25 5.35 -15.03
N LEU A 179 -4.61 4.32 -14.26
CA LEU A 179 -5.49 3.25 -14.71
C LEU A 179 -6.83 3.80 -15.19
N LEU A 180 -7.45 4.72 -14.42
CA LEU A 180 -8.71 5.36 -14.78
C LEU A 180 -8.66 6.12 -16.12
N GLN A 181 -7.49 6.65 -16.51
CA GLN A 181 -7.32 7.27 -17.83
C GLN A 181 -7.16 6.24 -18.94
N LEU A 182 -6.49 5.11 -18.68
CA LEU A 182 -6.30 4.04 -19.66
C LEU A 182 -7.61 3.34 -20.07
N PHE A 183 -8.65 3.33 -19.22
CA PHE A 183 -9.96 2.80 -19.64
C PHE A 183 -10.59 3.54 -20.81
N LYS A 184 -10.22 4.81 -21.03
CA LYS A 184 -10.74 5.57 -22.15
C LYS A 184 -10.21 5.06 -23.49
N SER A 185 -9.14 4.25 -23.49
CA SER A 185 -8.46 3.76 -24.70
C SER A 185 -8.71 2.26 -24.98
N LYS A 186 -9.93 1.75 -24.77
CA LYS A 186 -10.35 0.33 -25.03
C LYS A 186 -9.63 -0.77 -24.21
N ALA A 187 -8.54 -0.49 -23.49
CA ALA A 187 -7.89 -1.42 -22.57
C ALA A 187 -8.60 -1.40 -21.19
N SER A 188 -9.35 -2.47 -20.86
CA SER A 188 -10.40 -2.44 -19.83
C SER A 188 -10.01 -2.93 -18.43
N VAL A 189 -8.82 -2.62 -17.92
CA VAL A 189 -8.35 -3.11 -16.61
C VAL A 189 -9.03 -2.38 -15.45
N LYS A 190 -10.06 -2.99 -14.82
CA LYS A 190 -10.86 -2.42 -13.71
C LYS A 190 -9.97 -2.05 -12.50
N SER A 191 -10.24 -0.94 -11.82
CA SER A 191 -9.43 -0.50 -10.68
C SER A 191 -10.27 -0.12 -9.47
N PHE A 192 -9.81 -0.52 -8.28
CA PHE A 192 -10.41 -0.17 -6.99
C PHE A 192 -9.34 0.33 -6.03
N LEU A 193 -9.56 1.51 -5.44
CA LEU A 193 -8.66 2.13 -4.47
C LEU A 193 -9.07 1.80 -3.04
N LEU A 194 -8.13 1.28 -2.27
CA LEU A 194 -8.16 1.18 -0.82
C LEU A 194 -7.12 2.14 -0.25
N ASP A 195 -7.57 3.21 0.41
CA ASP A 195 -6.65 4.19 1.02
C ASP A 195 -7.09 4.50 2.44
N TYR A 196 -6.15 4.86 3.31
CA TYR A 196 -6.48 5.28 4.65
C TYR A 196 -7.08 6.70 4.68
N ASP A 197 -6.69 7.53 3.73
CA ASP A 197 -7.21 8.90 3.58
C ASP A 197 -8.63 8.88 3.03
N GLU A 198 -9.60 9.16 3.91
CA GLU A 198 -11.03 9.18 3.55
C GLU A 198 -11.39 10.25 2.52
N ARG A 199 -10.53 11.28 2.30
CA ARG A 199 -10.80 12.34 1.32
C ARG A 199 -11.01 11.77 -0.08
N PHE A 200 -10.36 10.66 -0.40
CA PHE A 200 -10.49 10.00 -1.71
C PHE A 200 -11.89 9.47 -2.02
N GLU A 201 -12.71 9.15 -1.02
CA GLU A 201 -14.09 8.73 -1.25
C GLU A 201 -14.97 9.84 -1.84
N GLN A 202 -14.52 11.09 -1.81
CA GLN A 202 -15.21 12.22 -2.45
C GLN A 202 -14.93 12.33 -3.95
N PHE A 203 -13.93 11.63 -4.48
CA PHE A 203 -13.49 11.75 -5.88
C PHE A 203 -14.00 10.61 -6.76
N TRP A 204 -14.38 9.48 -6.15
CA TRP A 204 -14.79 8.28 -6.87
C TRP A 204 -16.01 7.62 -6.22
N PRO A 205 -16.88 6.96 -7.02
CA PRO A 205 -18.03 6.25 -6.46
C PRO A 205 -17.59 5.11 -5.52
N PRO A 206 -18.47 4.64 -4.63
CA PRO A 206 -18.19 3.52 -3.73
C PRO A 206 -17.79 2.22 -4.44
N SER A 207 -18.12 2.09 -5.73
CA SER A 207 -17.69 0.97 -6.59
C SER A 207 -16.21 1.02 -7.01
N ARG A 208 -15.50 2.10 -6.70
CA ARG A 208 -14.09 2.32 -7.07
C ARG A 208 -13.19 2.71 -5.92
N CYS A 209 -13.72 3.10 -4.76
CA CYS A 209 -12.91 3.54 -3.64
C CYS A 209 -13.56 3.17 -2.29
N ALA A 210 -12.74 2.80 -1.31
CA ALA A 210 -13.16 2.67 0.07
C ALA A 210 -12.02 3.00 1.05
N GLN A 211 -12.37 3.62 2.17
CA GLN A 211 -11.40 3.83 3.24
C GLN A 211 -10.97 2.49 3.86
N TYR A 212 -9.66 2.30 4.00
CA TYR A 212 -9.04 1.05 4.39
C TYR A 212 -7.82 1.25 5.29
N ASN A 213 -7.75 0.46 6.36
CA ASN A 213 -6.57 0.31 7.20
C ASN A 213 -5.81 -0.95 6.79
N LEU A 214 -4.71 -0.76 6.07
CA LEU A 214 -3.81 -1.82 5.62
C LEU A 214 -3.17 -2.62 6.76
N PHE A 215 -2.82 -2.00 7.88
CA PHE A 215 -2.16 -2.72 8.98
C PHE A 215 -3.10 -3.69 9.72
N ALA A 216 -4.42 -3.49 9.60
CA ALA A 216 -5.42 -4.30 10.28
C ALA A 216 -6.31 -5.11 9.33
N ASN A 217 -6.10 -5.03 8.02
CA ASN A 217 -7.01 -5.51 6.98
C ASN A 217 -8.47 -5.12 7.22
N TYR A 218 -8.71 -3.80 7.38
CA TYR A 218 -10.02 -3.31 7.82
C TYR A 218 -10.59 -2.22 6.91
N VAL A 219 -11.73 -2.51 6.29
CA VAL A 219 -12.55 -1.52 5.55
C VAL A 219 -13.58 -0.93 6.49
N PHE A 220 -13.60 0.41 6.59
CA PHE A 220 -14.33 1.13 7.62
C PHE A 220 -15.86 1.03 7.49
N THR A 221 -16.38 1.00 6.26
CA THR A 221 -17.83 1.05 6.01
C THR A 221 -18.38 -0.29 5.49
N LYS A 222 -19.66 -0.58 5.78
CA LYS A 222 -20.35 -1.74 5.21
C LYS A 222 -20.46 -1.62 3.69
N THR A 223 -20.76 -0.42 3.20
CA THR A 223 -20.82 -0.09 1.77
C THR A 223 -19.50 -0.41 1.07
N GLY A 224 -18.36 0.08 1.60
CA GLY A 224 -17.04 -0.21 1.04
C GLY A 224 -16.72 -1.70 1.04
N ARG A 225 -17.02 -2.43 2.12
CA ARG A 225 -16.85 -3.90 2.18
C ARG A 225 -17.64 -4.63 1.11
N ASN A 226 -18.90 -4.22 0.90
CA ASN A 226 -19.76 -4.85 -0.09
C ASN A 226 -19.27 -4.60 -1.52
N TYR A 227 -18.86 -3.37 -1.85
CA TYR A 227 -18.31 -3.06 -3.17
C TYR A 227 -16.94 -3.69 -3.41
N LEU A 228 -16.06 -3.75 -2.41
CA LEU A 228 -14.81 -4.49 -2.50
C LEU A 228 -15.08 -5.97 -2.79
N LYS A 229 -15.98 -6.62 -2.05
CA LYS A 229 -16.35 -8.02 -2.29
C LYS A 229 -16.89 -8.22 -3.72
N LYS A 230 -17.75 -7.32 -4.21
CA LYS A 230 -18.27 -7.36 -5.59
C LYS A 230 -17.16 -7.16 -6.63
N PHE A 231 -16.19 -6.29 -6.37
CA PHE A 231 -15.03 -6.05 -7.24
C PHE A 231 -14.15 -7.30 -7.32
N LEU A 232 -13.82 -7.91 -6.17
CA LEU A 232 -13.01 -9.12 -6.12
C LEU A 232 -13.68 -10.32 -6.81
N LYS A 233 -14.99 -10.50 -6.64
CA LYS A 233 -15.75 -11.59 -7.28
C LYS A 233 -15.84 -11.47 -8.82
N LYS A 234 -15.61 -10.29 -9.38
CA LYS A 234 -15.72 -10.04 -10.83
C LYS A 234 -14.40 -10.22 -11.58
N SER A 235 -13.32 -10.53 -10.86
CA SER A 235 -11.98 -10.64 -11.41
C SER A 235 -11.57 -12.08 -11.47
N THR A 236 -11.08 -12.55 -12.61
CA THR A 236 -10.39 -13.84 -12.71
C THR A 236 -8.88 -13.65 -12.63
N LYS A 237 -8.35 -12.48 -13.00
CA LYS A 237 -6.92 -12.16 -12.89
C LYS A 237 -6.67 -10.81 -12.21
N LEU A 238 -6.39 -10.87 -10.91
CA LEU A 238 -6.25 -9.72 -10.01
C LEU A 238 -4.78 -9.37 -9.74
N LEU A 239 -4.42 -8.08 -9.88
CA LEU A 239 -3.14 -7.54 -9.41
C LEU A 239 -3.35 -6.61 -8.21
N ILE A 240 -2.71 -6.91 -7.08
CA ILE A 240 -2.70 -6.04 -5.89
C ILE A 240 -1.45 -5.16 -5.95
N ILE A 241 -1.61 -3.83 -5.99
CA ILE A 241 -0.48 -2.88 -6.00
C ILE A 241 -0.52 -2.05 -4.71
N VAL A 242 0.47 -2.25 -3.84
CA VAL A 242 0.53 -1.61 -2.52
C VAL A 242 1.77 -0.73 -2.35
N ASP A 243 1.56 0.47 -1.81
CA ASP A 243 2.61 1.38 -1.36
C ASP A 243 2.36 1.80 0.10
N PRO A 244 2.81 0.98 1.06
CA PRO A 244 2.57 1.24 2.46
C PRO A 244 3.54 2.29 3.02
N PRO A 245 3.19 2.95 4.13
CA PRO A 245 4.13 3.81 4.85
C PRO A 245 5.43 3.07 5.18
N PHE A 246 6.60 3.66 4.87
CA PHE A 246 7.90 3.03 5.06
C PHE A 246 8.22 2.69 6.52
N GLY A 247 7.64 3.43 7.46
CA GLY A 247 7.72 3.12 8.88
C GLY A 247 6.90 1.90 9.32
N GLY A 248 6.01 1.37 8.46
CA GLY A 248 5.04 0.32 8.75
C GLY A 248 5.62 -1.02 9.22
N LEU A 249 4.80 -1.84 9.88
CA LEU A 249 5.19 -3.20 10.25
C LEU A 249 5.03 -4.12 9.04
N THR A 250 6.14 -4.55 8.43
CA THR A 250 6.11 -5.45 7.26
C THR A 250 5.31 -6.73 7.52
N SER A 251 5.40 -7.29 8.73
CA SER A 251 4.62 -8.47 9.11
C SER A 251 3.11 -8.25 9.14
N ALA A 252 2.65 -7.04 9.49
CA ALA A 252 1.22 -6.70 9.47
C ALA A 252 0.74 -6.43 8.03
N ILE A 253 1.57 -5.80 7.21
CA ILE A 253 1.30 -5.56 5.79
C ILE A 253 1.18 -6.91 5.05
N GLY A 254 2.19 -7.78 5.15
CA GLY A 254 2.19 -9.08 4.47
C GLY A 254 1.02 -9.97 4.88
N LYS A 255 0.66 -10.00 6.17
CA LYS A 255 -0.56 -10.69 6.65
C LYS A 255 -1.83 -10.18 5.98
N SER A 256 -1.93 -8.87 5.74
CA SER A 256 -3.10 -8.28 5.10
C SER A 256 -3.16 -8.60 3.61
N LEU A 257 -2.02 -8.58 2.92
CA LEU A 257 -1.93 -8.97 1.50
C LEU A 257 -2.28 -10.45 1.30
N ILE A 258 -1.70 -11.35 2.11
CA ILE A 258 -2.03 -12.78 2.09
C ILE A 258 -3.50 -13.01 2.44
N SER A 259 -4.04 -12.25 3.39
CA SER A 259 -5.46 -12.35 3.73
C SER A 259 -6.36 -11.91 2.56
N LEU A 260 -5.97 -10.88 1.80
CA LEU A 260 -6.72 -10.44 0.61
C LEU A 260 -6.64 -11.49 -0.50
N GLN A 261 -5.47 -12.08 -0.77
CA GLN A 261 -5.34 -13.21 -1.69
C GLN A 261 -6.25 -14.37 -1.25
N LYS A 262 -6.24 -14.76 0.04
CA LYS A 262 -7.13 -15.82 0.55
C LYS A 262 -8.62 -15.50 0.37
N ILE A 263 -9.01 -14.25 0.61
CA ILE A 263 -10.39 -13.79 0.37
C ILE A 263 -10.74 -13.91 -1.11
N PHE A 264 -9.84 -13.49 -2.01
CA PHE A 264 -10.04 -13.59 -3.46
C PHE A 264 -10.24 -15.05 -3.90
N HIS A 265 -9.33 -15.97 -3.56
CA HIS A 265 -9.48 -17.38 -3.94
C HIS A 265 -10.73 -18.03 -3.33
N LYS A 266 -11.08 -17.67 -2.07
CA LYS A 266 -12.31 -18.15 -1.43
C LYS A 266 -13.59 -17.71 -2.17
N LEU A 267 -13.56 -16.56 -2.83
CA LEU A 267 -14.71 -16.08 -3.61
C LEU A 267 -14.91 -16.86 -4.92
N HIS A 268 -13.92 -17.65 -5.34
CA HIS A 268 -13.92 -18.42 -6.58
C HIS A 268 -13.80 -19.93 -6.37
N THR A 269 -13.86 -20.43 -5.13
CA THR A 269 -13.72 -21.88 -4.82
C THR A 269 -14.84 -22.73 -5.42
N ASN A 270 -16.00 -22.15 -5.68
CA ASN A 270 -17.15 -22.84 -6.26
C ASN A 270 -17.46 -22.33 -7.69
N ASP A 271 -16.49 -21.65 -8.32
CA ASP A 271 -16.68 -21.21 -9.70
C ASP A 271 -16.49 -22.42 -10.62
N THR A 272 -17.50 -22.74 -11.42
CA THR A 272 -17.48 -23.87 -12.36
C THR A 272 -16.79 -23.50 -13.68
N SER A 273 -16.18 -22.31 -13.76
CA SER A 273 -15.40 -21.88 -14.92
C SER A 273 -14.08 -22.64 -15.00
N ASP A 274 -13.66 -23.02 -16.21
CA ASP A 274 -12.34 -23.62 -16.47
C ASP A 274 -11.16 -22.66 -16.22
N VAL A 275 -11.43 -21.38 -15.90
CA VAL A 275 -10.42 -20.36 -15.66
C VAL A 275 -9.96 -20.42 -14.19
N THR A 276 -8.70 -20.77 -13.97
CA THR A 276 -8.10 -20.70 -12.63
C THR A 276 -7.87 -19.24 -12.23
N PRO A 277 -8.45 -18.78 -11.11
CA PRO A 277 -8.31 -17.39 -10.69
C PRO A 277 -6.89 -17.08 -10.20
N GLU A 278 -6.26 -16.06 -10.78
CA GLU A 278 -4.90 -15.61 -10.47
C GLU A 278 -4.90 -14.35 -9.60
N CYS A 279 -4.02 -14.28 -8.61
CA CYS A 279 -3.93 -13.15 -7.69
C CYS A 279 -2.48 -12.80 -7.36
N GLU A 280 -1.96 -11.78 -8.04
CA GLU A 280 -0.55 -11.37 -7.96
C GLU A 280 -0.37 -10.11 -7.11
N ILE A 281 0.83 -9.93 -6.55
CA ILE A 281 1.17 -8.81 -5.67
C ILE A 281 2.33 -8.01 -6.27
N ILE A 282 2.20 -6.68 -6.20
CA ILE A 282 3.30 -5.71 -6.28
C ILE A 282 3.31 -4.93 -4.96
N TRP A 283 4.38 -5.09 -4.20
CA TRP A 283 4.67 -4.36 -2.98
C TRP A 283 5.85 -3.43 -3.19
N ILE A 284 5.58 -2.13 -3.14
CA ILE A 284 6.58 -1.07 -3.30
C ILE A 284 7.19 -0.76 -1.93
N PHE A 285 8.51 -0.96 -1.80
CA PHE A 285 9.19 -0.76 -0.52
C PHE A 285 10.70 -0.57 -0.68
N PRO A 286 11.43 -0.10 0.35
CA PRO A 286 12.87 0.05 0.27
C PRO A 286 13.61 -1.30 0.13
N TYR A 287 14.60 -1.38 -0.78
CA TYR A 287 15.34 -2.61 -1.07
C TYR A 287 16.02 -3.20 0.18
N PHE A 288 16.46 -2.36 1.11
CA PHE A 288 17.13 -2.80 2.35
C PHE A 288 16.19 -3.49 3.33
N MET A 289 14.89 -3.51 3.06
CA MET A 289 13.88 -4.22 3.85
C MET A 289 13.52 -5.60 3.27
N GLU A 290 14.14 -6.02 2.15
CA GLU A 290 13.86 -7.27 1.44
C GLU A 290 13.74 -8.49 2.37
N LYS A 291 14.69 -8.70 3.29
CA LYS A 291 14.65 -9.83 4.24
C LYS A 291 13.34 -9.88 5.03
N LYS A 292 12.85 -8.71 5.47
CA LYS A 292 11.60 -8.60 6.24
C LYS A 292 10.35 -8.73 5.36
N ILE A 293 10.46 -8.43 4.07
CA ILE A 293 9.38 -8.59 3.10
C ILE A 293 9.24 -10.06 2.75
N ILE A 294 10.33 -10.75 2.41
CA ILE A 294 10.34 -12.19 2.11
C ILE A 294 9.87 -13.00 3.34
N GLN A 295 10.27 -12.61 4.55
CA GLN A 295 9.74 -13.22 5.78
C GLN A 295 8.22 -13.05 5.93
N ALA A 296 7.64 -11.97 5.39
CA ALA A 296 6.22 -11.70 5.47
C ALA A 296 5.43 -12.31 4.30
N CYS A 297 6.03 -12.36 3.11
CA CYS A 297 5.49 -12.89 1.85
C CYS A 297 6.64 -13.59 1.08
N PRO A 298 6.86 -14.90 1.30
CA PRO A 298 8.04 -15.62 0.79
C PRO A 298 8.17 -15.72 -0.74
N ASN A 299 7.06 -15.62 -1.46
CA ASN A 299 7.00 -15.73 -2.91
C ASN A 299 7.39 -14.44 -3.66
N LEU A 300 7.66 -13.34 -2.95
CA LEU A 300 8.00 -12.07 -3.59
C LEU A 300 9.47 -12.01 -4.01
N LYS A 301 9.70 -11.59 -5.25
CA LYS A 301 11.02 -11.33 -5.85
C LYS A 301 11.19 -9.83 -6.04
N MET A 302 12.40 -9.32 -5.82
CA MET A 302 12.71 -7.91 -6.05
C MET A 302 13.06 -7.66 -7.53
N LEU A 303 12.41 -6.66 -8.13
CA LEU A 303 12.76 -6.13 -9.44
C LEU A 303 13.73 -4.95 -9.29
N ASP A 304 14.51 -4.72 -10.34
CA ASP A 304 15.50 -3.66 -10.40
C ASP A 304 14.91 -2.28 -10.73
N TYR A 305 13.61 -2.20 -11.05
CA TYR A 305 12.94 -0.93 -11.34
C TYR A 305 12.99 0.02 -10.15
N ILE A 306 13.49 1.23 -10.40
CA ILE A 306 13.61 2.29 -9.42
C ILE A 306 12.29 3.05 -9.34
N ILE A 307 11.64 2.99 -8.18
CA ILE A 307 10.43 3.77 -7.91
C ILE A 307 10.83 5.18 -7.44
N GLU A 308 10.25 6.19 -8.06
CA GLU A 308 10.52 7.59 -7.79
C GLU A 308 9.25 8.30 -7.31
N TYR A 309 9.42 9.30 -6.45
CA TYR A 309 8.31 10.06 -5.86
C TYR A 309 8.45 11.55 -6.17
N LYS A 310 7.33 12.20 -6.48
CA LYS A 310 7.26 13.63 -6.81
C LYS A 310 7.60 14.50 -5.60
N ASN A 311 7.04 14.18 -4.44
CA ASN A 311 7.08 14.99 -3.21
C ASN A 311 8.07 14.49 -2.16
N HIS A 312 8.87 13.45 -2.44
CA HIS A 312 9.92 13.01 -1.52
C HIS A 312 11.26 13.67 -1.87
N PRO A 313 11.97 14.35 -0.94
CA PRO A 313 13.21 15.05 -1.25
C PRO A 313 14.31 14.12 -1.78
N ASN A 314 14.47 12.95 -1.15
CA ASN A 314 15.57 12.02 -1.44
C ASN A 314 15.22 10.82 -2.34
N PHE A 315 13.95 10.58 -2.66
CA PHE A 315 13.52 9.37 -3.39
C PHE A 315 13.23 9.72 -4.85
N LYS A 316 14.26 10.24 -5.50
CA LYS A 316 14.25 10.71 -6.89
C LYS A 316 15.43 10.10 -7.64
N ALA A 317 15.25 9.89 -8.94
CA ALA A 317 16.29 9.38 -9.84
C ALA A 317 16.99 8.12 -9.27
N ASN A 318 18.27 7.93 -9.61
CA ASN A 318 19.05 6.73 -9.30
C ASN A 318 19.37 6.55 -7.80
N LYS A 319 19.02 7.55 -6.96
CA LYS A 319 19.27 7.53 -5.52
C LYS A 319 18.09 6.96 -4.73
N SER A 320 16.92 6.78 -5.36
CA SER A 320 15.77 6.22 -4.66
C SER A 320 16.06 4.79 -4.19
N PRO A 321 15.89 4.48 -2.89
CA PRO A 321 16.06 3.13 -2.37
C PRO A 321 14.83 2.26 -2.61
N ILE A 322 13.79 2.78 -3.26
CA ILE A 322 12.50 2.10 -3.39
C ILE A 322 12.50 1.22 -4.64
N ARG A 323 12.06 -0.04 -4.45
CA ARG A 323 11.98 -1.08 -5.48
C ARG A 323 10.59 -1.72 -5.46
N ILE A 324 10.35 -2.54 -6.46
CA ILE A 324 9.17 -3.41 -6.55
C ILE A 324 9.54 -4.79 -6.00
N PHE A 325 8.72 -5.30 -5.08
CA PHE A 325 8.71 -6.70 -4.68
C PHE A 325 7.44 -7.33 -5.23
N THR A 326 7.54 -8.40 -6.01
CA THR A 326 6.39 -8.94 -6.72
C THR A 326 6.39 -10.46 -6.78
N SER A 327 5.20 -11.05 -6.80
CA SER A 327 5.01 -12.48 -7.06
C SER A 327 5.03 -12.80 -8.55
N LEU A 328 4.91 -11.78 -9.42
CA LEU A 328 5.10 -11.93 -10.87
C LEU A 328 6.48 -12.52 -11.17
N SER A 329 6.57 -13.29 -12.26
CA SER A 329 7.87 -13.71 -12.74
C SER A 329 8.68 -12.51 -13.23
N PRO A 330 9.94 -12.32 -12.79
CA PRO A 330 10.79 -11.25 -13.30
C PRO A 330 11.07 -11.34 -14.82
N THR A 331 10.84 -12.52 -15.42
CA THR A 331 10.93 -12.75 -16.87
C THR A 331 9.86 -12.00 -17.64
N ASP A 332 8.67 -11.86 -17.04
CA ASP A 332 7.49 -11.31 -17.71
C ASP A 332 7.45 -9.78 -17.60
N VAL A 333 8.26 -9.21 -16.71
CA VAL A 333 8.28 -7.77 -16.44
C VAL A 333 9.36 -7.08 -17.27
N VAL A 334 8.93 -6.49 -18.38
CA VAL A 334 9.77 -5.66 -19.24
C VAL A 334 9.95 -4.27 -18.62
N LEU A 335 11.20 -3.94 -18.25
CA LEU A 335 11.52 -2.57 -17.80
C LEU A 335 11.63 -1.62 -19.00
N PRO A 336 11.46 -0.29 -18.82
CA PRO A 336 11.46 0.65 -19.93
C PRO A 336 12.75 0.57 -20.75
N THR A 337 12.65 0.10 -22.00
CA THR A 337 13.79 -0.12 -22.91
C THR A 337 14.40 1.18 -23.41
N ASN A 338 13.61 2.26 -23.43
CA ASN A 338 14.07 3.61 -23.74
C ASN A 338 14.74 4.33 -22.54
N ASP A 339 14.83 3.67 -21.39
CA ASP A 339 15.54 4.18 -20.22
C ASP A 339 16.94 3.57 -20.15
N ALA A 340 17.97 4.36 -20.46
CA ALA A 340 19.37 3.93 -20.46
C ALA A 340 19.88 3.37 -19.12
N ARG A 341 19.09 3.49 -18.04
CA ARG A 341 19.37 2.91 -16.72
C ARG A 341 19.17 1.40 -16.67
N TYR A 342 18.41 0.81 -17.58
CA TYR A 342 18.12 -0.62 -17.57
C TYR A 342 18.77 -1.33 -18.75
N ARG A 343 19.05 -2.61 -18.57
CA ARG A 343 19.49 -3.53 -19.63
C ARG A 343 18.86 -4.89 -19.39
N PHE A 344 18.75 -5.69 -20.44
CA PHE A 344 18.39 -7.09 -20.30
C PHE A 344 19.63 -7.92 -19.89
N CYS A 345 19.45 -8.87 -18.97
CA CYS A 345 20.45 -9.87 -18.64
C CYS A 345 20.01 -11.22 -19.22
N PRO A 346 20.69 -11.75 -20.25
CA PRO A 346 20.29 -13.00 -20.89
C PRO A 346 20.43 -14.21 -19.98
N ILE A 347 21.44 -14.22 -19.09
CA ILE A 347 21.68 -15.35 -18.17
C ILE A 347 20.58 -15.44 -17.11
N CYS A 348 20.18 -14.31 -16.52
CA CYS A 348 19.08 -14.28 -15.54
C CYS A 348 17.69 -14.22 -16.18
N ASN A 349 17.61 -14.09 -17.51
CA ASN A 349 16.38 -13.87 -18.28
C ASN A 349 15.48 -12.75 -17.69
N LYS A 350 16.07 -11.61 -17.33
CA LYS A 350 15.32 -10.48 -16.75
C LYS A 350 16.00 -9.14 -17.00
N PHE A 351 15.22 -8.07 -16.89
CA PHE A 351 15.75 -6.71 -16.90
C PHE A 351 16.38 -6.34 -15.56
N VAL A 352 17.52 -5.67 -15.62
CA VAL A 352 18.32 -5.24 -14.47
C VAL A 352 18.78 -3.80 -14.65
N ILE A 353 19.20 -3.14 -13.57
CA ILE A 353 19.92 -1.87 -13.66
C ILE A 353 21.23 -2.11 -14.43
N LYS A 354 21.60 -1.21 -15.34
CA LYS A 354 22.75 -1.34 -16.24
C LYS A 354 24.04 -1.71 -15.50
N THR A 355 24.27 -1.07 -14.35
CA THR A 355 25.44 -1.26 -13.47
C THR A 355 25.32 -2.44 -12.49
N ASN A 356 24.19 -3.16 -12.44
CA ASN A 356 24.06 -4.43 -11.75
C ASN A 356 24.64 -5.54 -12.64
N LEU A 357 25.91 -5.89 -12.44
CA LEU A 357 26.61 -6.90 -13.23
C LEU A 357 26.25 -8.32 -12.76
N HIS A 358 26.18 -9.25 -13.71
CA HIS A 358 25.92 -10.66 -13.39
C HIS A 358 27.13 -11.27 -12.70
N CYS A 359 26.94 -11.84 -11.50
CA CYS A 359 27.96 -12.62 -10.84
C CYS A 359 27.91 -14.06 -11.37
N LYS A 360 28.98 -14.51 -12.03
CA LYS A 360 29.10 -15.88 -12.54
C LYS A 360 29.06 -16.92 -11.40
N ILE A 361 29.66 -16.61 -10.25
CA ILE A 361 29.74 -17.53 -9.08
C ILE A 361 28.37 -17.68 -8.41
N CYS A 362 27.68 -16.57 -8.12
CA CYS A 362 26.33 -16.61 -7.54
C CYS A 362 25.24 -16.96 -8.58
N ASN A 363 25.60 -17.04 -9.85
CA ASN A 363 24.71 -17.13 -11.00
C ASN A 363 23.51 -16.14 -10.94
N SER A 364 23.79 -14.88 -10.59
CA SER A 364 22.73 -13.88 -10.38
C SER A 364 23.23 -12.44 -10.50
N CYS A 365 22.36 -11.54 -10.95
CA CYS A 365 22.53 -10.09 -10.82
C CYS A 365 22.12 -9.65 -9.40
N THR A 366 23.09 -9.50 -8.51
CA THR A 366 22.86 -9.44 -7.06
C THR A 366 22.79 -8.03 -6.47
N SER A 367 23.14 -6.99 -7.24
CA SER A 367 23.17 -5.62 -6.73
C SER A 367 21.77 -5.10 -6.44
N LYS A 368 21.55 -4.66 -5.20
CA LYS A 368 20.24 -4.16 -4.75
C LYS A 368 20.10 -2.65 -4.88
N ASN A 369 21.21 -1.93 -4.78
CA ASN A 369 21.24 -0.47 -4.86
C ASN A 369 21.62 0.04 -6.27
N GLY A 370 21.78 -0.87 -7.24
CA GLY A 370 22.21 -0.54 -8.59
C GLY A 370 23.69 -0.19 -8.73
N ARG A 371 24.52 -0.30 -7.68
CA ARG A 371 25.98 -0.12 -7.80
C ARG A 371 26.66 -1.48 -8.03
N PRO A 372 27.84 -1.54 -8.65
CA PRO A 372 28.56 -2.81 -8.78
C PRO A 372 28.82 -3.44 -7.40
N TYR A 373 28.77 -4.77 -7.35
CA TYR A 373 29.05 -5.60 -6.18
C TYR A 373 30.20 -6.56 -6.54
N ASN A 374 31.02 -6.94 -5.55
CA ASN A 374 32.02 -7.99 -5.70
C ASN A 374 31.56 -9.25 -4.97
N HIS A 375 31.90 -10.42 -5.53
CA HIS A 375 31.71 -11.69 -4.84
C HIS A 375 32.78 -11.85 -3.75
N CYS A 376 32.38 -12.10 -2.52
CA CYS A 376 33.29 -12.54 -1.46
C CYS A 376 33.20 -14.06 -1.35
N ILE A 377 34.31 -14.73 -1.65
CA ILE A 377 34.44 -16.20 -1.64
C ILE A 377 34.19 -16.74 -0.23
N SER A 378 34.85 -16.17 0.78
CA SER A 378 34.71 -16.61 2.19
C SER A 378 33.28 -16.48 2.72
N CYS A 379 32.51 -15.47 2.28
CA CYS A 379 31.11 -15.32 2.65
C CYS A 379 30.12 -16.01 1.69
N ASN A 380 30.63 -16.59 0.59
CA ASN A 380 29.87 -17.13 -0.54
C ASN A 380 28.68 -16.23 -0.97
N ARG A 381 28.94 -14.92 -1.11
CA ARG A 381 27.91 -13.96 -1.52
C ARG A 381 28.49 -12.69 -2.11
N CYS A 382 27.71 -12.04 -2.95
CA CYS A 382 28.03 -10.69 -3.42
C CYS A 382 27.77 -9.63 -2.35
N VAL A 383 28.71 -8.71 -2.20
CA VAL A 383 28.67 -7.58 -1.27
C VAL A 383 28.99 -6.27 -1.99
N LYS A 384 28.63 -5.14 -1.37
CA LYS A 384 28.96 -3.81 -1.92
C LYS A 384 30.47 -3.67 -2.06
N LEU A 385 30.94 -2.97 -3.09
CA LEU A 385 32.37 -2.66 -3.28
C LEU A 385 33.03 -2.00 -2.06
N THR A 386 32.27 -1.25 -1.27
CA THR A 386 32.77 -0.59 -0.07
C THR A 386 32.92 -1.52 1.14
N PHE A 387 32.60 -2.82 1.01
CA PHE A 387 32.69 -3.79 2.10
C PHE A 387 33.94 -4.64 1.91
N THR A 388 34.62 -4.94 3.01
CA THR A 388 35.77 -5.84 3.06
C THR A 388 35.45 -7.04 3.95
N HIS A 389 36.00 -8.22 3.62
CA HIS A 389 35.89 -9.39 4.50
C HIS A 389 36.82 -9.20 5.69
N CYS A 390 36.33 -9.47 6.90
CA CYS A 390 37.13 -9.50 8.11
C CYS A 390 37.25 -10.94 8.58
N GLU A 391 38.48 -11.46 8.58
CA GLU A 391 38.78 -12.84 9.01
C GLU A 391 38.43 -13.07 10.48
N THR A 392 38.62 -12.07 11.34
CA THR A 392 38.33 -12.18 12.79
C THR A 392 36.86 -12.46 13.09
N CYS A 393 35.93 -11.82 12.37
CA CYS A 393 34.49 -12.00 12.59
C CYS A 393 33.80 -12.87 11.51
N GLY A 394 34.55 -13.30 10.49
CA GLY A 394 34.08 -14.12 9.36
C GLY A 394 33.01 -13.44 8.50
N ARG A 395 32.94 -12.10 8.45
CA ARG A 395 31.86 -11.35 7.80
C ARG A 395 32.36 -10.16 7.02
N CYS A 396 31.70 -9.89 5.89
CA CYS A 396 31.87 -8.63 5.17
C CYS A 396 31.11 -7.47 5.82
N HIS A 397 31.82 -6.37 6.09
CA HIS A 397 31.24 -5.12 6.60
C HIS A 397 32.01 -3.90 6.07
N LEU A 398 31.52 -2.69 6.39
CA LEU A 398 32.28 -1.46 6.12
C LEU A 398 33.56 -1.44 6.98
N PRO A 399 34.65 -0.80 6.53
CA PRO A 399 35.82 -0.58 7.37
C PRO A 399 35.46 -0.01 8.76
N ASN A 400 36.20 -0.43 9.80
CA ASN A 400 36.01 0.01 11.18
C ASN A 400 34.66 -0.33 11.82
N ARG A 401 34.01 -1.43 11.38
CA ARG A 401 32.75 -1.95 11.95
C ARG A 401 32.80 -3.42 12.35
N CYS A 402 33.99 -3.91 12.70
CA CYS A 402 34.12 -5.24 13.30
C CYS A 402 33.49 -5.19 14.70
N HIS A 403 32.47 -6.01 14.92
CA HIS A 403 31.74 -6.14 16.17
C HIS A 403 31.53 -7.60 16.50
#